data_AF-A0A4S0JW88-F1
#
_entry.id   AF-A0A4S0JW88-F1
#
_cell.length_a   1.000
_cell.length_b   1.000
_cell.length_c   1.000
_cell.angle_alpha   90.00
_cell.angle_beta   90.00
_cell.angle_gamma   90.00
#
_symmetry.space_group_name_H-M   'P 1'
#
loop_
_entity.id
_entity.type
_entity.pdbx_description
1 polymer ?
#
loop_
_entity_poly.entity_id
_entity_poly.type
_entity_poly.pdbx_seq_one_letter_code
_entity_poly.pdbx_strand_id
1 'polypeptide(L)'
;MKPMRATEAEQPGIYATVKREMPDIRRAVAKMVKPLRGLSDVSQKQAITELTAAWIMAIYPNDLDLAISLSDAMRDQTDIHIQEAWRARVRQKQH
;
A
#
# COMPACT_ATOMS: atom_id res chain seq x y z
N MET A 1 9.80 -17.43 -4.36
CA MET A 1 9.06 -16.92 -5.55
C MET A 1 9.64 -15.56 -5.91
N LYS A 2 9.88 -15.26 -7.20
CA LYS A 2 10.29 -13.92 -7.61
C LYS A 2 9.07 -13.00 -7.39
N PRO A 3 9.18 -11.85 -6.70
CA PRO A 3 8.03 -10.97 -6.57
C PRO A 3 7.61 -10.56 -7.98
N MET A 4 6.33 -10.77 -8.29
CA MET A 4 5.73 -10.48 -9.60
C MET A 4 5.59 -8.96 -9.74
N ARG A 5 6.72 -8.28 -9.84
CA ARG A 5 6.79 -6.83 -9.97
C ARG A 5 6.68 -6.49 -11.44
N ALA A 6 5.46 -6.26 -11.90
CA ALA A 6 5.27 -5.62 -13.18
C ALA A 6 5.80 -4.18 -13.10
N THR A 7 6.68 -3.82 -14.00
CA THR A 7 7.18 -2.44 -14.18
C THR A 7 6.19 -1.61 -15.00
N GLU A 8 6.32 -0.28 -14.97
CA GLU A 8 5.51 0.60 -15.83
C GLU A 8 5.67 0.27 -17.32
N ALA A 9 6.85 -0.21 -17.72
CA ALA A 9 7.12 -0.68 -19.08
C ALA A 9 6.36 -1.98 -19.42
N GLU A 10 6.17 -2.86 -18.43
CA GLU A 10 5.48 -4.15 -18.61
C GLU A 10 3.95 -4.02 -18.52
N GLN A 11 3.43 -3.05 -17.75
CA GLN A 11 1.99 -2.84 -17.57
C GLN A 11 1.58 -1.36 -17.64
N PRO A 12 1.81 -0.67 -18.77
CA PRO A 12 1.62 0.77 -18.88
C PRO A 12 0.18 1.22 -18.61
N GLY A 13 -0.82 0.43 -19.01
CA GLY A 13 -2.24 0.75 -18.79
C GLY A 13 -2.66 0.73 -17.31
N ILE A 14 -2.12 -0.22 -16.54
CA ILE A 14 -2.38 -0.32 -15.09
C ILE A 14 -1.72 0.87 -14.38
N TYR A 15 -0.47 1.16 -14.72
CA TYR A 15 0.25 2.32 -14.17
C TYR A 15 -0.43 3.65 -14.51
N ALA A 16 -0.90 3.83 -15.76
CA ALA A 16 -1.62 5.03 -16.17
C ALA A 16 -2.93 5.21 -15.37
N THR A 17 -3.66 4.13 -15.12
CA THR A 17 -4.89 4.13 -14.32
C THR A 17 -4.60 4.54 -12.88
N VAL A 18 -3.65 3.87 -12.23
CA VAL A 18 -3.24 4.17 -10.85
C VAL A 18 -2.74 5.62 -10.73
N LYS A 19 -1.95 6.10 -11.70
CA LYS A 19 -1.44 7.47 -11.73
C LYS A 19 -2.57 8.51 -11.83
N ARG A 20 -3.56 8.26 -12.70
CA ARG A 20 -4.74 9.11 -12.85
C ARG A 20 -5.56 9.19 -11.56
N GLU A 21 -5.70 8.07 -10.86
CA GLU A 21 -6.53 7.94 -9.65
C GLU A 21 -5.81 8.29 -8.36
N MET A 22 -4.48 8.47 -8.41
CA MET A 22 -3.64 8.76 -7.26
C MET A 22 -4.14 9.89 -6.34
N PRO A 23 -4.67 11.03 -6.85
CA PRO A 23 -5.23 12.07 -6.00
C PRO A 23 -6.42 11.58 -5.16
N ASP A 24 -7.32 10.79 -5.75
CA ASP A 24 -8.47 10.21 -5.06
C ASP A 24 -8.07 9.13 -4.06
N ILE A 25 -7.13 8.26 -4.45
CA ILE A 25 -6.55 7.26 -3.56
C ILE A 25 -5.99 7.93 -2.30
N ARG A 26 -5.19 8.99 -2.46
CA ARG A 26 -4.61 9.73 -1.33
C ARG A 26 -5.68 10.37 -0.45
N ARG A 27 -6.75 10.92 -1.04
CA ARG A 27 -7.89 11.47 -0.29
C ARG A 27 -8.61 10.40 0.53
N ALA A 28 -8.84 9.22 -0.06
CA ALA A 28 -9.50 8.11 0.63
C ALA A 28 -8.64 7.61 1.80
N VAL A 29 -7.34 7.40 1.57
CA VAL A 29 -6.38 7.00 2.62
C VAL A 29 -6.39 8.02 3.77
N ALA A 30 -6.33 9.33 3.48
CA ALA A 30 -6.35 10.36 4.52
C ALA A 30 -7.63 10.31 5.39
N LYS A 31 -8.79 9.98 4.79
CA LYS A 31 -10.05 9.78 5.53
C LYS A 31 -10.00 8.53 6.40
N MET A 32 -9.46 7.42 5.90
CA MET A 32 -9.35 6.16 6.64
C MET A 32 -8.36 6.23 7.82
N VAL A 33 -7.27 6.98 7.67
CA VAL A 33 -6.26 7.17 8.74
C VAL A 33 -6.77 8.09 9.84
N LYS A 34 -7.70 9.01 9.54
CA LYS A 34 -8.19 10.00 10.51
C LYS A 34 -8.77 9.37 11.79
N PRO A 35 -9.64 8.35 11.75
CA PRO A 35 -10.11 7.64 12.94
C PRO A 35 -9.00 7.00 13.79
N LEU A 36 -7.88 6.61 13.19
CA LEU A 36 -6.80 5.90 13.88
C LEU A 36 -5.93 6.81 14.75
N ARG A 37 -5.97 8.13 14.55
CA ARG A 37 -5.08 9.10 15.21
C ARG A 37 -5.19 9.15 16.74
N GLY A 38 -6.28 8.68 17.32
CA GLY A 38 -6.50 8.63 18.78
C GLY A 38 -5.98 7.35 19.44
N LEU A 39 -5.52 6.37 18.67
CA LEU A 39 -5.03 5.08 19.17
C LEU A 39 -3.52 5.14 19.46
N SER A 40 -3.03 4.24 20.29
CA SER A 40 -1.57 4.02 20.46
C SER A 40 -0.94 3.54 19.15
N ASP A 41 0.38 3.67 19.02
CA ASP A 41 1.13 3.18 17.87
C ASP A 41 0.93 1.69 17.59
N VAL A 42 0.93 0.85 18.63
CA VAL A 42 0.66 -0.59 18.54
C VAL A 42 -0.77 -0.85 18.06
N SER A 43 -1.76 -0.11 18.59
CA SER A 43 -3.16 -0.25 18.18
C SER A 43 -3.40 0.25 16.76
N GLN A 44 -2.71 1.31 16.32
CA GLN A 44 -2.76 1.77 14.93
C GLN A 44 -2.21 0.69 13.98
N LYS A 45 -1.08 0.07 14.34
CA LYS A 45 -0.51 -1.04 13.58
C LYS A 45 -1.47 -2.22 13.47
N GLN A 46 -2.10 -2.61 14.58
CA GLN A 46 -3.08 -3.70 14.60
C GLN A 46 -4.29 -3.37 13.71
N ALA A 47 -4.85 -2.17 13.83
CA ALA A 47 -6.00 -1.74 13.02
C ALA A 47 -5.70 -1.77 11.51
N ILE A 48 -4.50 -1.33 11.09
CA ILE A 48 -4.08 -1.40 9.68
C ILE A 48 -3.96 -2.86 9.21
N THR A 49 -3.48 -3.74 10.08
CA THR A 49 -3.33 -5.17 9.77
C THR A 49 -4.70 -5.82 9.59
N GLU A 50 -5.65 -5.54 10.48
CA GLU A 50 -7.03 -6.03 10.38
C GLU A 50 -7.75 -5.50 9.14
N LEU A 51 -7.63 -4.21 8.84
CA LEU A 51 -8.21 -3.62 7.64
C LEU A 51 -7.66 -4.25 6.36
N THR A 52 -6.35 -4.51 6.33
CA THR A 52 -5.68 -5.15 5.18
C THR A 52 -6.18 -6.58 5.01
N ALA A 53 -6.22 -7.36 6.09
CA ALA A 53 -6.71 -8.74 6.06
C ALA A 53 -8.18 -8.80 5.64
N ALA A 54 -9.05 -7.94 6.18
CA ALA A 54 -10.46 -7.88 5.82
C ALA A 54 -10.66 -7.56 4.33
N TRP A 55 -9.89 -6.62 3.79
CA TRP A 55 -9.95 -6.27 2.37
C TRP A 55 -9.48 -7.41 1.47
N ILE A 56 -8.34 -8.04 1.79
CA ILE A 56 -7.82 -9.18 1.02
C ILE A 56 -8.84 -10.33 1.01
N MET A 57 -9.38 -10.68 2.19
CA MET A 57 -10.36 -11.75 2.32
C MET A 57 -11.68 -11.44 1.60
N ALA A 58 -12.03 -10.15 1.43
CA ALA A 58 -13.20 -9.77 0.64
C ALA A 58 -13.00 -9.96 -0.87
N ILE A 59 -11.76 -9.86 -1.37
CA ILE A 59 -11.43 -10.03 -2.80
C ILE A 59 -11.15 -11.51 -3.12
N TYR A 60 -10.48 -12.22 -2.22
CA TYR A 60 -10.09 -13.63 -2.38
C TYR A 60 -10.67 -14.49 -1.25
N PRO A 61 -12.00 -14.60 -1.13
CA PRO A 61 -12.62 -15.27 0.02
C PRO A 61 -12.37 -16.78 0.08
N ASN A 62 -12.04 -17.40 -1.06
CA ASN A 62 -11.95 -18.85 -1.21
C ASN A 62 -10.54 -19.34 -1.57
N ASP A 63 -9.54 -18.46 -1.55
CA ASP A 63 -8.17 -18.79 -1.92
C ASP A 63 -7.19 -18.21 -0.89
N LEU A 64 -6.88 -19.03 0.11
CA LEU A 64 -6.01 -18.64 1.23
C LEU A 64 -4.58 -18.35 0.77
N ASP A 65 -4.05 -19.16 -0.15
CA ASP A 65 -2.67 -19.02 -0.62
C ASP A 65 -2.51 -17.70 -1.41
N LEU A 66 -3.50 -17.37 -2.25
CA LEU A 66 -3.51 -16.10 -2.97
C LEU A 66 -3.72 -14.90 -2.03
N ALA A 67 -4.58 -15.03 -1.02
CA ALA A 67 -4.78 -14.01 0.00
C ALA A 67 -3.48 -13.70 0.76
N ILE A 68 -2.76 -14.73 1.20
CA ILE A 68 -1.46 -14.60 1.87
C ILE A 68 -0.44 -13.96 0.92
N SER A 69 -0.36 -14.43 -0.33
CA SER A 69 0.57 -13.88 -1.33
C SER A 69 0.32 -12.38 -1.59
N LEU A 70 -0.93 -11.91 -1.54
CA LEU A 70 -1.23 -10.49 -1.70
C LEU A 70 -0.78 -9.67 -0.50
N SER A 71 -0.93 -10.20 0.72
CA SER A 71 -0.41 -9.55 1.93
C SER A 71 1.10 -9.32 1.84
N ASP A 72 1.85 -10.31 1.36
CA ASP A 72 3.29 -10.17 1.14
C ASP A 72 3.62 -9.12 0.07
N ALA A 73 2.89 -9.10 -1.04
CA ALA A 73 3.08 -8.10 -2.09
C ALA A 73 2.80 -6.66 -1.58
N MET A 74 1.81 -6.47 -0.70
CA MET A 74 1.51 -5.17 -0.10
C MET A 74 2.60 -4.71 0.87
N ARG A 75 3.22 -5.64 1.61
CA ARG A 75 4.39 -5.33 2.44
C ARG A 75 5.56 -4.85 1.59
N ASP A 76 5.88 -5.59 0.53
CA ASP A 76 6.91 -5.21 -0.44
C ASP A 76 6.68 -3.79 -1.00
N GLN A 77 5.44 -3.48 -1.39
CA GLN A 77 5.09 -2.16 -1.91
C GLN A 77 5.19 -1.06 -0.84
N THR A 78 4.87 -1.38 0.42
CA THR A 78 5.02 -0.46 1.55
C THR A 78 6.48 -0.10 1.77
N ASP A 79 7.39 -1.08 1.72
CA ASP A 79 8.83 -0.86 1.85
C ASP A 79 9.37 0.06 0.73
N ILE A 80 8.88 -0.14 -0.51
CA ILE A 80 9.22 0.74 -1.65
C ILE A 80 8.79 2.18 -1.36
N HIS A 81 7.53 2.41 -0.97
CA HIS A 81 7.03 3.75 -0.69
C HIS A 81 7.81 4.44 0.44
N ILE A 82 8.20 3.71 1.49
CA ILE A 82 9.01 4.25 2.58
C ILE A 82 10.38 4.69 2.06
N GLN A 83 11.05 3.85 1.27
CA GLN A 83 12.36 4.18 0.70
C GLN A 83 12.28 5.39 -0.23
N GLU A 84 11.25 5.48 -1.06
CA GLU A 84 11.02 6.61 -1.96
C GLU A 84 10.76 7.91 -1.20
N ALA A 85 9.90 7.87 -0.17
CA ALA A 85 9.63 9.01 0.69
C ALA A 85 10.91 9.50 1.39
N TRP A 86 11.76 8.57 1.84
CA TRP A 86 13.05 8.91 2.44
C TRP A 86 14.00 9.58 1.43
N ARG A 87 14.14 9.00 0.23
CA ARG A 87 14.96 9.59 -0.85
C ARG A 87 14.48 10.98 -1.24
N ALA A 88 13.18 11.19 -1.35
CA ALA A 88 12.59 12.49 -1.65
C ALA A 88 12.92 13.53 -0.56
N ARG A 89 12.79 13.14 0.71
CA ARG A 89 13.13 14.00 1.85
C ARG A 89 14.61 14.37 1.87
N VAL A 90 15.51 13.45 1.53
CA VAL A 90 16.96 13.73 1.45
C VAL A 90 17.26 14.75 0.35
N ARG A 91 16.66 14.59 -0.85
CA ARG A 91 16.84 15.54 -1.95
C ARG A 91 16.36 16.95 -1.60
N GLN A 92 15.24 17.07 -0.89
CA GLN A 92 14.71 18.38 -0.44
C GLN A 92 15.61 19.10 0.57
N LYS A 93 16.51 18.41 1.26
CA LYS A 93 17.47 19.03 2.20
C LYS A 93 18.76 19.50 1.52
N GLN A 94 18.97 19.13 0.26
CA GLN A 94 20.17 19.47 -0.52
C GLN A 94 19.96 20.66 -1.46
N HIS A 95 18.74 21.19 -1.51
CA HIS A 95 18.32 22.39 -2.25
C HIS A 95 17.80 23.43 -1.26
#